data_AF-A0A8D0FGA6-F1
#
_entry.id   AF-A0A8D0FGA6-F1
#
_cell.length_a   1.000
_cell.length_b   1.000
_cell.length_c   1.000
_cell.angle_alpha   90.00
_cell.angle_beta   90.00
_cell.angle_gamma   90.00
#
_symmetry.space_group_name_H-M   'P 1'
#
loop_
_entity.id
_entity.type
_entity.pdbx_description
1 polymer ?
#
loop_
_entity_poly.entity_id
_entity_poly.type
_entity_poly.pdbx_seq_one_letter_code
_entity_poly.pdbx_strand_id
1 'polypeptide(L)' 'MKASGEEPVLLAELKPGRPQRYDWKSSCETWSVAFSPDGAWFAWSQGHCVVKLIPWPLEEAEL' A
#
# COMPACT_ATOMS: atom_id res chain seq x y z
N MET A 1 25.42 -3.39 -1.96
CA MET A 1 25.27 -2.02 -1.44
C MET A 1 24.70 -2.13 -0.04
N LYS A 2 25.42 -1.67 1.00
CA LYS A 2 24.81 -1.52 2.34
C LYS A 2 23.99 -0.23 2.31
N ALA A 3 22.76 -0.28 2.79
CA ALA A 3 22.00 0.93 3.07
C ALA A 3 22.78 1.79 4.08
N SER A 4 22.78 3.10 3.87
CA SER A 4 23.18 4.10 4.87
C SER A 4 22.49 3.79 6.20
N GLY A 5 23.16 4.03 7.32
CA GLY A 5 22.67 3.71 8.67
C GLY A 5 21.50 4.57 9.15
N GLU A 6 20.64 5.02 8.23
CA GLU A 6 19.41 5.73 8.56
C GLU A 6 18.34 4.72 8.94
N GLU A 7 17.68 4.97 10.07
CA GLU A 7 16.53 4.17 10.48
C GLU A 7 15.37 4.43 9.51
N PRO A 8 14.67 3.37 9.05
CA PRO A 8 13.55 3.55 8.14
C PRO A 8 12.43 4.31 8.85
N VAL A 9 11.95 5.39 8.23
CA VAL A 9 10.81 6.18 8.71
C VAL A 9 9.52 5.62 8.12
N LEU A 10 8.52 5.36 8.98
CA LEU A 10 7.18 4.99 8.53
C LEU A 10 6.48 6.21 7.93
N LEU A 11 6.33 6.23 6.60
CA LEU A 11 5.62 7.32 5.89
C LEU A 11 4.10 7.18 5.99
N ALA A 12 3.58 5.95 5.84
CA ALA A 12 2.13 5.68 5.86
C ALA A 12 1.83 4.20 6.15
N GLU A 13 0.64 3.94 6.67
CA GLU A 13 0.11 2.58 6.94
C GLU A 13 -1.13 2.30 6.07
N LEU A 14 -1.09 1.22 5.29
CA LEU A 14 -2.19 0.81 4.41
C LEU A 14 -3.26 0.03 5.19
N LYS A 15 -4.44 0.63 5.38
CA LYS A 15 -5.57 0.00 6.12
C LYS A 15 -6.70 -0.45 5.20
N PRO A 16 -7.23 -1.68 5.37
CA PRO A 16 -8.45 -2.13 4.68
C PRO A 16 -9.58 -1.10 4.82
N GLY A 17 -10.27 -0.77 3.72
CA GLY A 17 -11.28 0.30 3.69
C GLY A 17 -12.63 -0.11 4.29
N ARG A 18 -12.81 -1.37 4.64
CA ARG A 18 -14.04 -1.89 5.26
C ARG A 18 -13.67 -2.71 6.50
N PRO A 19 -14.37 -2.54 7.64
CA PRO A 19 -14.25 -3.49 8.74
C PRO A 19 -14.66 -4.87 8.22
N GLN A 20 -13.86 -5.90 8.52
CA GLN A 20 -14.12 -7.28 8.09
C GLN A 20 -15.42 -7.78 8.73
N ARG A 21 -16.56 -7.57 8.05
CA ARG A 21 -17.86 -8.11 8.48
C ARG A 21 -18.09 -9.56 8.02
N TYR A 22 -17.28 -10.05 7.08
CA TYR A 22 -17.41 -11.39 6.51
C TYR A 22 -16.02 -12.01 6.29
N ASP A 23 -15.48 -12.56 7.37
CA ASP A 23 -14.61 -13.73 7.31
C ASP A 23 -15.43 -14.87 6.65
N TRP A 24 -14.97 -15.36 5.49
CA TRP A 24 -14.79 -16.81 5.26
C TRP A 24 -14.47 -17.18 3.80
N LYS A 25 -14.48 -16.23 2.86
CA LYS A 25 -14.31 -16.52 1.41
C LYS A 25 -13.37 -15.60 0.63
N SER A 26 -12.57 -14.77 1.29
CA SER A 26 -11.41 -14.19 0.61
C SER A 26 -10.38 -15.31 0.46
N SER A 27 -10.37 -15.96 -0.69
CA SER A 27 -9.38 -16.97 -1.02
C SER A 27 -8.00 -16.33 -1.00
N CYS A 28 -7.22 -16.54 0.06
CA CYS A 28 -5.77 -16.28 0.13
C CYS A 28 -5.32 -15.16 -0.83
N GLU A 29 -5.84 -13.95 -0.64
CA GLU A 29 -5.49 -12.86 -1.55
C GLU A 29 -4.04 -12.52 -1.29
N THR A 30 -3.18 -12.85 -2.24
CA THR A 30 -1.78 -12.51 -2.14
C THR A 30 -1.70 -10.98 -2.18
N TRP A 31 -1.28 -10.41 -1.06
CA TRP A 31 -1.01 -8.98 -0.95
C TRP A 31 0.19 -8.66 -1.85
N SER A 32 0.03 -7.68 -2.72
CA SER A 32 1.03 -7.26 -3.68
C SER A 32 0.99 -5.75 -3.88
N VAL A 33 2.14 -5.22 -4.28
CA VAL A 33 2.36 -3.80 -4.53
C VAL A 33 3.13 -3.60 -5.83
N ALA A 34 2.87 -2.50 -6.53
CA ALA A 34 3.62 -2.10 -7.71
C ALA A 34 3.68 -0.58 -7.83
N PHE A 35 4.80 -0.05 -8.31
CA PHE A 35 4.96 1.35 -8.66
C PHE A 35 4.82 1.52 -10.17
N SER A 36 4.20 2.62 -10.59
CA SER A 36 4.16 2.96 -12.01
C SER A 36 5.57 3.30 -12.52
N PRO A 37 5.89 3.03 -13.80
CA PRO A 37 7.20 3.35 -14.38
C PRO A 37 7.55 4.84 -14.37
N ASP A 38 6.52 5.70 -14.42
CA ASP A 38 6.65 7.16 -14.34
C ASP A 38 6.75 7.67 -12.89
N GLY A 39 6.60 6.80 -11.89
CA GLY A 39 6.68 7.13 -10.46
C GLY A 39 5.45 7.85 -9.89
N ALA A 40 4.43 8.15 -10.69
CA ALA A 40 3.26 8.94 -10.28
C ALA A 40 2.24 8.15 -9.43
N TRP A 41 2.31 6.81 -9.43
CA TRP A 41 1.31 5.94 -8.81
C TRP A 41 1.92 4.77 -8.05
N PHE A 42 1.21 4.40 -6.98
CA PHE A 42 1.41 3.19 -6.20
C PHE A 42 0.12 2.35 -6.21
N ALA A 43 0.23 1.11 -6.68
CA ALA A 43 -0.85 0.14 -6.70
C ALA A 43 -0.75 -0.82 -5.51
N TRP A 44 -1.88 -1.11 -4.86
CA TRP A 44 -1.96 -2.04 -3.73
C TRP A 44 -3.20 -2.93 -3.81
N SER A 45 -3.02 -4.25 -3.70
CA SER A 45 -4.14 -5.19 -3.54
C SER A 45 -4.64 -5.23 -2.08
N GLN A 46 -5.83 -4.69 -1.84
CA GLN A 46 -6.45 -4.61 -0.50
C GLN A 46 -7.27 -5.88 -0.15
N GLY A 47 -7.35 -6.83 -1.07
CA GLY A 47 -8.26 -7.97 -0.99
C GLY A 47 -9.65 -7.67 -1.54
N HIS A 48 -10.52 -8.67 -1.54
CA HIS A 48 -11.79 -8.79 -2.26
C HIS A 48 -11.72 -8.41 -3.74
N CYS A 49 -10.67 -8.84 -4.44
CA CYS A 49 -10.37 -8.43 -5.81
C CYS A 49 -10.30 -6.90 -6.01
N VAL A 50 -10.04 -6.14 -4.94
CA VAL A 50 -9.88 -4.69 -4.99
C VAL A 50 -8.41 -4.32 -5.09
N VAL A 51 -8.09 -3.46 -6.06
CA VAL A 51 -6.81 -2.78 -6.16
C VAL A 51 -7.06 -1.28 -5.96
N LYS A 52 -6.27 -0.67 -5.07
CA LYS A 52 -6.23 0.78 -4.88
C LYS A 52 -5.05 1.37 -5.63
N LEU A 53 -5.30 2.47 -6.33
CA LEU A 53 -4.27 3.34 -6.88
C LEU A 53 -4.15 4.57 -5.99
N ILE A 54 -2.92 4.85 -5.56
CA ILE A 54 -2.59 5.95 -4.66
C ILE A 54 -1.58 6.84 -5.40
N PRO A 55 -1.78 8.16 -5.46
CA PRO A 55 -0.76 9.08 -5.96
C PRO A 55 0.56 8.88 -5.21
N TRP A 56 1.68 8.88 -5.93
CA TRP A 56 3.00 8.70 -5.36
C TRP A 56 4.00 9.71 -5.98
N PRO A 57 4.99 10.25 -5.22
CA PRO A 57 5.13 10.14 -3.77
C PRO A 57 3.93 10.75 -3.04
N LEU A 58 3.67 10.29 -1.82
CA LEU A 58 2.70 10.95 -0.97
C LEU A 58 3.16 12.40 -0.77
N GLU A 59 2.27 13.36 -1.00
CA GLU A 59 2.53 14.72 -0.56
C GLU A 59 2.76 14.68 0.95
N GLU A 60 3.80 15.34 1.44
CA GLU A 60 3.93 15.62 2.87
C GLU A 60 2.67 16.37 3.26
N ALA A 61 1.76 15.71 3.97
CA ALA A 61 0.68 16.40 4.62
C ALA A 61 1.36 17.42 5.53
N GLU A 62 1.18 18.72 5.24
CA GLU A 62 1.74 19.80 6.04
C GLU A 62 1.43 19.50 7.51
N LEU A 63 2.49 19.20 8.26
CA LEU A 63 2.43 18.64 9.61
C LEU A 63 1.94 19.66 10.64
#